data_AF-A0A0C3A1C6-F1
#
_entry.id   AF-A0A0C3A1C6-F1
#
_cell.length_a   1.000
_cell.length_b   1.000
_cell.length_c   1.000
_cell.angle_alpha   90.00
_cell.angle_beta   90.00
_cell.angle_gamma   90.00
#
_symmetry.space_group_name_H-M   'P 1'
#
loop_
_entity.id
_entity.type
_entity.pdbx_description
1 polymer ?
#
loop_
_entity_poly.entity_id
_entity_poly.type
_entity_poly.pdbx_seq_one_letter_code
_entity_poly.pdbx_strand_id
1 'polypeptide(L)'
;MGEKLFHFDELSEQAKVTSIKSFSEFYVRCYRSQNMEILSQVPDQSMLWQINQEVYRNKFESVEHAAKDTIIYCSHSYAKLLGELDMKYFANGNSEITWNEWYDRQFVAAPHGV
;
A
#
# COMPACT_ATOMS: atom_id res chain seq x y z
N MET A 1 -27.09 -2.54 8.56
CA MET A 1 -26.41 -1.23 8.59
C MET A 1 -25.31 -1.30 7.56
N GLY A 2 -25.37 -0.47 6.51
CA GLY A 2 -24.28 -0.41 5.54
C GLY A 2 -23.11 0.30 6.20
N GLU A 3 -21.99 -0.39 6.37
CA GLU A 3 -20.77 0.22 6.86
C GLU A 3 -20.38 1.35 5.90
N LYS A 4 -20.24 2.57 6.42
CA LYS A 4 -19.87 3.73 5.60
C LYS A 4 -18.39 3.62 5.28
N LEU A 5 -18.10 3.55 3.98
CA LEU A 5 -16.75 3.54 3.45
C LEU A 5 -16.30 4.97 3.16
N PHE A 6 -15.03 5.23 3.43
CA PHE A 6 -14.37 6.53 3.33
C PHE A 6 -13.12 6.39 2.45
N HIS A 7 -12.76 7.47 1.76
CA HIS A 7 -11.47 7.53 1.08
C HIS A 7 -10.34 7.76 2.08
N PHE A 8 -9.10 7.43 1.69
CA PHE A 8 -7.93 7.63 2.55
C PHE A 8 -7.82 9.07 3.07
N ASP A 9 -8.19 10.07 2.25
CA ASP A 9 -8.15 11.48 2.66
C ASP A 9 -9.17 11.83 3.74
N GLU A 10 -10.33 11.17 3.75
CA GLU A 10 -11.45 11.38 4.69
C GLU A 10 -11.26 10.67 6.03
N LEU A 11 -10.24 9.80 6.16
CA LEU A 11 -9.95 9.08 7.39
C LEU A 11 -9.34 9.99 8.47
N SER A 12 -9.63 9.70 9.74
CA SER A 12 -8.90 10.28 10.88
C SER A 12 -7.42 9.90 10.85
N GLU A 13 -6.55 10.72 11.44
CA GLU A 13 -5.09 10.45 11.44
C GLU A 13 -4.73 9.05 11.96
N GLN A 14 -5.37 8.58 13.03
CA GLN A 14 -5.17 7.21 13.54
C GLN A 14 -5.57 6.12 12.53
N ALA A 15 -6.65 6.35 11.79
CA ALA A 15 -7.12 5.43 10.77
C ALA A 15 -6.18 5.42 9.56
N LYS A 16 -5.66 6.59 9.15
CA LYS A 16 -4.62 6.70 8.11
C LYS A 16 -3.36 5.92 8.51
N VAL A 17 -2.89 6.05 9.75
CA VAL A 17 -1.72 5.29 10.25
C VAL A 17 -1.98 3.79 10.21
N THR A 18 -3.18 3.34 10.57
CA THR A 18 -3.55 1.92 10.52
C THR A 18 -3.57 1.40 9.08
N SER A 19 -4.12 2.19 8.15
CA SER A 19 -4.14 1.87 6.71
C SER A 19 -2.73 1.78 6.13
N ILE A 20 -1.88 2.77 6.43
CA ILE A 20 -0.46 2.80 6.03
C ILE A 20 0.28 1.58 6.55
N LYS A 21 0.05 1.21 7.82
CA LYS A 21 0.65 0.03 8.44
C LYS A 21 0.28 -1.26 7.71
N SER A 22 -1.01 -1.47 7.45
CA SER A 22 -1.47 -2.65 6.74
C SER A 22 -0.93 -2.70 5.29
N PHE A 23 -0.90 -1.55 4.61
CA PHE A 23 -0.42 -1.46 3.25
C PHE A 23 1.09 -1.66 3.12
N SER A 24 1.90 -1.11 4.03
CA SER A 24 3.35 -1.24 3.95
C SER A 24 3.80 -2.70 4.11
N GLU A 25 3.14 -3.47 4.99
CA GLU A 25 3.39 -4.91 5.13
C GLU A 25 3.10 -5.65 3.83
N PHE A 26 1.99 -5.31 3.16
CA PHE A 26 1.66 -5.84 1.85
C PHE A 26 2.69 -5.44 0.78
N TYR A 27 3.07 -4.16 0.72
CA TYR A 27 4.04 -3.64 -0.23
C TYR A 27 5.39 -4.35 -0.12
N VAL A 28 5.91 -4.52 1.11
CA VAL A 28 7.16 -5.23 1.36
C VAL A 28 7.07 -6.68 0.89
N ARG A 29 5.92 -7.35 1.09
CA ARG A 29 5.69 -8.72 0.58
C ARG A 29 5.67 -8.77 -0.94
N CYS A 30 4.97 -7.83 -1.59
CA CYS A 30 4.95 -7.71 -3.05
C CYS A 30 6.36 -7.50 -3.61
N TYR A 31 7.12 -6.59 -3.01
CA TYR A 31 8.51 -6.32 -3.39
C TYR A 31 9.38 -7.57 -3.27
N ARG A 32 9.29 -8.30 -2.15
CA ARG A 32 10.05 -9.55 -1.93
C ARG A 32 9.63 -10.69 -2.85
N SER A 33 8.33 -10.76 -3.17
CA SER A 33 7.77 -11.78 -4.07
C SER A 33 7.92 -11.40 -5.54
N GLN A 34 8.58 -10.28 -5.85
CA GLN A 34 8.72 -9.71 -7.18
C GLN A 34 7.38 -9.41 -7.88
N ASN A 35 6.29 -9.31 -7.12
CA ASN A 35 4.95 -8.97 -7.58
C ASN A 35 4.75 -7.44 -7.53
N MET A 36 5.59 -6.71 -8.24
CA MET A 36 5.52 -5.25 -8.33
C MET A 36 4.82 -4.75 -9.58
N GLU A 37 4.36 -5.63 -10.48
CA GLU A 37 3.85 -5.24 -11.80
C GLU A 37 2.75 -4.16 -11.75
N ILE A 38 1.73 -4.33 -10.91
CA ILE A 38 0.66 -3.34 -10.74
C ILE A 38 1.17 -2.09 -10.02
N LEU A 39 1.97 -2.26 -8.95
CA LEU A 39 2.49 -1.13 -8.19
C LEU A 39 3.44 -0.27 -9.04
N SER A 40 4.17 -0.87 -9.98
CA SER A 40 5.03 -0.20 -10.95
C SER A 40 4.27 0.57 -12.02
N GLN A 41 2.94 0.44 -12.12
CA GLN A 41 2.12 1.21 -13.06
C GLN A 41 1.65 2.55 -12.48
N VAL A 42 1.84 2.81 -11.18
CA VAL A 42 1.46 4.10 -10.60
C VAL A 42 2.27 5.24 -11.23
N PRO A 43 1.66 6.41 -11.44
CA PRO A 43 2.31 7.48 -12.21
C PRO A 43 3.55 8.04 -11.50
N ASP A 44 3.54 8.13 -10.17
CA ASP A 44 4.67 8.65 -9.40
C ASP A 44 5.63 7.51 -8.98
N GLN A 45 6.58 7.24 -9.88
CA GLN A 45 7.66 6.28 -9.67
C GLN A 45 8.66 6.74 -8.59
N SER A 46 8.72 8.04 -8.27
CA SER A 46 9.66 8.57 -7.26
C SER A 46 9.30 8.08 -5.87
N MET A 47 8.01 7.95 -5.57
CA MET A 47 7.53 7.39 -4.31
C MET A 47 7.90 5.91 -4.17
N LEU A 48 7.68 5.12 -5.22
CA LEU A 48 8.06 3.71 -5.25
C LEU A 48 9.56 3.56 -5.02
N TRP A 49 10.37 4.39 -5.69
CA TRP A 49 11.82 4.33 -5.57
C TRP A 49 12.28 4.56 -4.12
N GLN A 50 11.73 5.55 -3.43
CA GLN A 50 12.04 5.81 -2.02
C GLN A 50 11.68 4.62 -1.13
N ILE A 51 10.46 4.08 -1.29
CA ILE A 51 10.01 2.93 -0.51
C ILE A 51 10.91 1.72 -0.82
N ASN A 52 11.15 1.42 -2.10
CA ASN A 52 11.99 0.31 -2.54
C ASN A 52 13.41 0.40 -1.97
N GLN A 53 13.99 1.60 -1.91
CA GLN A 53 15.31 1.79 -1.32
C GLN A 53 15.32 1.40 0.17
N GLU A 54 14.31 1.83 0.93
CA GLU A 54 14.21 1.50 2.36
C GLU A 54 13.88 0.02 2.59
N VAL A 55 13.01 -0.58 1.76
CA VAL A 55 12.72 -2.02 1.81
C VAL A 55 13.95 -2.83 1.48
N TYR A 56 14.73 -2.42 0.48
CA TYR A 56 15.97 -3.08 0.08
C TYR A 56 17.04 -2.96 1.17
N ARG A 57 17.13 -1.79 1.83
CA ARG A 57 18.02 -1.59 2.98
C ARG A 57 17.68 -2.53 4.13
N ASN A 58 16.39 -2.76 4.37
CA ASN A 58 15.86 -3.66 5.39
C ASN A 58 15.55 -5.08 4.86
N LYS A 59 16.18 -5.51 3.75
CA LYS A 59 15.89 -6.83 3.15
C LYS A 59 16.25 -8.03 4.03
N PHE A 60 17.18 -7.85 4.97
CA PHE A 60 17.62 -8.88 5.91
C PHE A 60 16.69 -8.98 7.14
N GLU A 61 15.88 -7.96 7.39
CA GLU A 61 14.91 -7.95 8.49
C GLU A 61 13.65 -8.77 8.14
N SER A 62 12.78 -8.99 9.12
CA SER A 62 11.43 -9.49 8.87
C SER A 62 10.58 -8.46 8.12
N VAL A 63 9.62 -8.95 7.32
CA VAL A 63 8.68 -8.10 6.57
C VAL A 63 8.03 -7.04 7.47
N GLU A 64 7.58 -7.43 8.66
CA GLU A 64 6.93 -6.54 9.62
C GLU A 64 7.86 -5.45 10.15
N HIS A 65 9.16 -5.76 10.35
CA HIS A 65 10.16 -4.78 10.77
C HIS A 65 10.49 -3.83 9.63
N ALA A 66 10.78 -4.36 8.44
CA ALA A 66 11.03 -3.53 7.26
C ALA A 66 9.85 -2.61 6.96
N ALA A 67 8.61 -3.10 7.07
CA ALA A 67 7.39 -2.32 6.91
C ALA A 67 7.32 -1.17 7.94
N LYS A 68 7.58 -1.44 9.21
CA LYS A 68 7.61 -0.40 10.26
C LYS A 68 8.69 0.65 10.00
N ASP A 69 9.91 0.24 9.67
CA ASP A 69 11.02 1.15 9.38
C ASP A 69 10.70 2.04 8.17
N THR A 70 10.23 1.43 7.08
CA THR A 70 9.87 2.20 5.87
C THR A 70 8.73 3.18 6.13
N ILE A 71 7.81 2.92 7.07
CA ILE A 71 6.78 3.90 7.44
C ILE A 71 7.39 5.12 8.11
N ILE A 72 8.40 4.95 8.98
CA ILE A 72 9.03 6.07 9.68
C ILE A 72 9.68 7.04 8.67
N TYR A 73 10.35 6.50 7.66
CA TYR A 73 11.07 7.30 6.67
C TYR A 73 10.23 7.70 5.45
N CYS A 74 9.24 6.89 5.07
CA CYS A 74 8.45 7.05 3.85
C CYS A 74 6.93 7.12 4.10
N SER A 75 6.47 7.50 5.31
CA SER A 75 5.03 7.63 5.62
C SER A 75 4.29 8.50 4.62
N HIS A 76 4.89 9.62 4.21
CA HIS A 76 4.30 10.53 3.23
C HIS A 76 4.17 9.90 1.83
N SER A 77 5.16 9.09 1.42
CA SER A 77 5.11 8.38 0.14
C SER A 77 4.04 7.28 0.16
N TYR A 78 3.88 6.57 1.29
CA TYR A 78 2.77 5.64 1.47
C TYR A 78 1.41 6.35 1.48
N ALA A 79 1.29 7.49 2.17
CA ALA A 79 0.05 8.25 2.24
C ALA A 79 -0.39 8.76 0.86
N LYS A 80 0.55 9.27 0.07
CA LYS A 80 0.29 9.66 -1.31
C LYS A 80 -0.12 8.48 -2.18
N LEU A 81 0.62 7.37 -2.10
CA LEU A 81 0.32 6.16 -2.87
C LEU A 81 -1.08 5.65 -2.53
N LEU A 82 -1.44 5.56 -1.25
CA LEU A 82 -2.80 5.21 -0.80
C LEU A 82 -3.89 6.18 -1.26
N GLY A 83 -3.54 7.44 -1.50
CA GLY A 83 -4.43 8.44 -2.09
C GLY A 83 -4.58 8.30 -3.61
N GLU A 84 -3.57 7.74 -4.30
CA GLU A 84 -3.65 7.40 -5.72
C GLU A 84 -4.41 6.09 -5.97
N LEU A 85 -4.41 5.18 -4.99
CA LEU A 85 -5.18 3.94 -5.08
C LEU A 85 -6.66 4.22 -4.83
N ASP A 86 -7.52 3.71 -5.72
CA ASP A 86 -8.98 3.73 -5.55
C ASP A 86 -9.44 2.69 -4.51
N MET A 87 -8.86 2.75 -3.31
CA MET A 87 -9.19 1.86 -2.19
C MET A 87 -10.11 2.58 -1.22
N LYS A 88 -11.13 1.86 -0.76
CA LYS A 88 -12.06 2.31 0.26
C LYS A 88 -11.68 1.75 1.62
N TYR A 89 -11.94 2.54 2.66
CA TYR A 89 -11.61 2.19 4.03
C TYR A 89 -12.80 2.37 4.94
N PHE A 90 -12.86 1.56 5.99
CA PHE A 90 -13.79 1.74 7.09
C PHE A 90 -13.32 2.88 8.01
N ALA A 91 -14.22 3.41 8.83
CA ALA A 91 -13.92 4.49 9.78
C ALA A 91 -12.80 4.14 10.80
N ASN A 92 -12.50 2.86 10.97
CA ASN A 92 -11.41 2.36 11.83
C ASN A 92 -10.04 2.30 11.11
N GLY A 93 -9.97 2.59 9.81
CA GLY A 93 -8.76 2.51 9.00
C GLY A 93 -8.44 1.12 8.48
N ASN A 94 -9.36 0.16 8.61
CA ASN A 94 -9.26 -1.09 7.85
C ASN A 94 -9.71 -0.86 6.42
N SER A 95 -9.05 -1.52 5.49
CA SER A 95 -9.42 -1.48 4.08
C SER A 95 -10.67 -2.33 3.81
N GLU A 96 -11.49 -1.94 2.82
CA GLU A 96 -12.74 -2.65 2.47
C GLU A 96 -12.49 -4.12 2.14
N ILE A 97 -11.45 -4.36 1.33
CA ILE A 97 -10.95 -5.68 0.96
C ILE A 97 -9.49 -5.81 1.37
N THR A 98 -8.94 -7.02 1.36
CA THR A 98 -7.51 -7.18 1.62
C THR A 98 -6.69 -6.62 0.46
N TRP A 99 -5.48 -6.13 0.74
CA TRP A 99 -4.58 -5.63 -0.31
C TRP A 99 -4.22 -6.69 -1.35
N ASN A 100 -4.17 -7.97 -0.95
CA ASN A 100 -4.02 -9.07 -1.90
C ASN A 100 -5.20 -9.15 -2.88
N GLU A 101 -6.43 -9.07 -2.38
CA GLU A 101 -7.63 -9.07 -3.24
C GLU A 101 -7.70 -7.82 -4.12
N TRP A 102 -7.34 -6.66 -3.58
CA TRP A 102 -7.26 -5.43 -4.37
C TRP A 102 -6.26 -5.60 -5.51
N TYR A 103 -5.07 -6.12 -5.21
CA TYR A 103 -4.02 -6.36 -6.19
C TYR A 103 -4.44 -7.38 -7.25
N ASP A 104 -5.09 -8.47 -6.85
CA ASP A 104 -5.62 -9.48 -7.78
C ASP A 104 -6.70 -8.88 -8.70
N ARG A 105 -7.60 -8.05 -8.17
CA ARG A 105 -8.57 -7.30 -8.98
C ARG A 105 -7.92 -6.35 -9.96
N GLN A 106 -6.89 -5.61 -9.55
CA GLN A 106 -6.14 -4.75 -10.46
C GLN A 106 -5.39 -5.56 -11.51
N PHE A 107 -4.86 -6.74 -11.15
CA PHE A 107 -4.21 -7.64 -12.09
C PHE A 107 -5.18 -8.20 -13.13
N VAL A 108 -6.38 -8.60 -12.71
CA VAL A 108 -7.45 -9.04 -13.63
C VAL A 108 -8.01 -7.89 -14.47
N ALA A 109 -8.07 -6.68 -13.92
CA ALA A 109 -8.56 -5.50 -14.62
C ALA A 109 -7.52 -4.89 -15.57
N ALA A 110 -6.22 -5.05 -15.29
CA ALA A 110 -5.15 -4.73 -16.20
C ALA A 110 -5.32 -5.66 -17.42
N PRO A 111 -5.63 -5.12 -18.60
CA PRO A 111 -5.80 -5.95 -19.78
C PRO A 111 -4.46 -6.64 -20.03
N HIS A 112 -4.43 -7.96 -19.86
CA HIS A 112 -3.34 -8.78 -20.35
C HIS A 112 -3.05 -8.35 -21.78
N GLY A 113 -1.89 -7.72 -21.97
CA GLY A 113 -1.39 -7.34 -23.28
C GLY A 113 -1.34 -8.60 -24.14
N VAL A 114 -2.16 -8.57 -25.19
CA VAL A 114 -2.14 -9.48 -26.35
C VAL A 114 -0.92 -9.16 -27.21
#